data_AF-A0A6A4ZD00-F1
#
_entry.id   AF-A0A6A4ZD00-F1
#
_cell.length_a   1.000
_cell.length_b   1.000
_cell.length_c   1.000
_cell.angle_alpha   90.00
_cell.angle_beta   90.00
_cell.angle_gamma   90.00
#
_symmetry.space_group_name_H-M   'P 1'
#
loop_
_entity.id
_entity.type
_entity.pdbx_description
1 polymer ?
#
loop_
_entity_poly.entity_id
_entity_poly.type
_entity_poly.pdbx_seq_one_letter_code
_entity_poly.pdbx_strand_id
1 'polypeptide(L)'
;MFLTAVARPRFDYARKTMWDGKVGMWPFISVLPEQRSSKNRARGTLITTPMTVTKTVYRKYILDHVIPAIKQAWPGPRGQPIYIQQDNARPHVEVGDAAVTAAGCSDGGKIQLVVQPAMSPDINVLDLGFFTSIQALQHRTAVTSIDKLVAAVQEALVELDWRVLDKTFVTLHKVLGESLKIGGDNSYKLPHQHKDKMAKVGPTPRMVCDAEVVRVIEVMNRRKEFERRVDNLSDVFASSAIVGSINMSNVDQLCTLVQDLNHGDNE
;
A
#
# COMPACT_ATOMS: atom_id res chain seq x y z
N MET A 1 -18.01 6.65 -2.12
CA MET A 1 -16.69 6.04 -1.87
C MET A 1 -16.23 5.36 -3.14
N PHE A 2 -14.93 5.36 -3.44
CA PHE A 2 -14.37 4.73 -4.63
C PHE A 2 -13.29 3.73 -4.22
N LEU A 3 -13.22 2.58 -4.89
CA LEU A 3 -12.01 1.76 -4.88
C LEU A 3 -11.04 2.37 -5.88
N THR A 4 -9.81 2.64 -5.46
CA THR A 4 -8.82 3.31 -6.31
C THR A 4 -7.55 2.48 -6.35
N ALA A 5 -6.98 2.32 -7.55
CA ALA A 5 -5.68 1.71 -7.74
C ALA A 5 -4.78 2.67 -8.54
N VAL A 6 -3.59 2.92 -8.01
CA VAL A 6 -2.54 3.69 -8.66
C VAL A 6 -1.20 2.99 -8.45
N ALA A 7 -0.27 3.24 -9.36
CA ALA A 7 1.11 2.81 -9.25
C ALA A 7 2.02 3.97 -9.61
N ARG A 8 3.30 3.87 -9.25
CA ARG A 8 4.25 4.93 -9.59
C ARG A 8 4.33 5.11 -11.11
N PRO A 9 4.12 6.34 -11.63
CA PRO A 9 4.29 6.65 -13.06
C PRO A 9 5.65 6.20 -13.55
N ARG A 10 5.73 5.70 -14.79
CA ARG A 10 6.99 5.25 -15.38
C ARG A 10 6.94 5.30 -16.90
N PHE A 11 8.11 5.34 -17.52
CA PHE A 11 8.21 5.28 -18.97
C PHE A 11 7.87 3.87 -19.46
N ASP A 12 6.93 3.77 -20.40
CA ASP A 12 6.61 2.54 -21.13
C ASP A 12 7.47 2.52 -22.40
N TYR A 13 8.52 1.68 -22.38
CA TYR A 13 9.45 1.56 -23.50
C TYR A 13 8.82 0.95 -24.76
N ALA A 14 7.80 0.10 -24.60
CA ALA A 14 7.12 -0.51 -25.75
C ALA A 14 6.24 0.53 -26.47
N ARG A 15 5.52 1.36 -25.71
CA ARG A 15 4.67 2.44 -26.24
C ARG A 15 5.40 3.76 -26.47
N LYS A 16 6.67 3.86 -26.05
CA LYS A 16 7.51 5.07 -26.10
C LYS A 16 6.82 6.31 -25.51
N THR A 17 6.08 6.12 -24.42
CA THR A 17 5.31 7.18 -23.77
C THR A 17 5.36 7.04 -22.26
N MET A 18 5.03 8.12 -21.56
CA MET A 18 4.88 8.08 -20.10
C MET A 18 3.57 7.40 -19.74
N TRP A 19 3.65 6.30 -18.99
CA TRP A 19 2.49 5.75 -18.30
C TRP A 19 2.26 6.53 -17.02
N ASP A 20 1.07 7.09 -16.89
CA ASP A 20 0.70 8.05 -15.84
C ASP A 20 0.46 7.43 -14.46
N GLY A 21 0.52 6.11 -14.36
CA GLY A 21 0.38 5.38 -13.10
C GLY A 21 -1.06 5.21 -12.63
N LYS A 22 -2.05 5.75 -13.34
CA LYS A 22 -3.47 5.63 -12.97
C LYS A 22 -3.98 4.27 -13.48
N VAL A 23 -4.33 3.36 -12.57
CA VAL A 23 -4.87 2.04 -12.94
C VAL A 23 -6.38 2.10 -13.05
N GLY A 24 -7.03 2.75 -12.08
CA GLY A 24 -8.47 3.01 -12.15
C GLY A 24 -9.06 3.49 -10.84
N MET A 25 -10.30 3.96 -10.92
CA MET A 25 -11.10 4.41 -9.79
C MET A 25 -12.56 4.05 -10.03
N TRP A 26 -13.10 3.18 -9.16
CA TRP A 26 -14.40 2.54 -9.35
C TRP A 26 -15.35 2.93 -8.21
N PRO A 27 -16.48 3.62 -8.51
CA PRO A 27 -17.42 4.05 -7.48
C PRO A 27 -18.18 2.86 -6.89
N PHE A 28 -18.33 2.85 -5.57
CA PHE A 28 -19.26 1.94 -4.89
C PHE A 28 -20.69 2.49 -4.98
N ILE A 29 -21.37 2.20 -6.09
CA ILE A 29 -22.74 2.65 -6.38
C ILE A 29 -23.63 1.53 -6.93
N SER A 30 -24.91 1.60 -6.63
CA SER A 30 -25.96 0.77 -7.22
C SER A 30 -27.01 1.65 -7.88
N VAL A 31 -27.60 1.18 -8.98
CA VAL A 31 -28.73 1.85 -9.64
C VAL A 31 -30.01 1.13 -9.20
N LEU A 32 -30.87 1.83 -8.46
CA LEU A 32 -32.10 1.27 -7.90
C LEU A 32 -33.31 2.13 -8.25
N PRO A 33 -34.51 1.55 -8.46
CA PRO A 33 -35.73 2.31 -8.68
C PRO A 33 -36.21 2.98 -7.38
N GLU A 34 -36.62 4.24 -7.46
CA GLU A 34 -37.10 5.00 -6.31
C GLU A 34 -38.41 4.41 -5.78
N GLN A 35 -38.44 4.07 -4.49
CA GLN A 35 -39.58 3.35 -3.89
C GLN A 35 -40.80 4.25 -3.63
N ARG A 36 -40.60 5.56 -3.48
CA ARG A 36 -41.63 6.55 -3.17
C ARG A 36 -41.53 7.70 -4.17
N SER A 37 -42.68 8.20 -4.61
CA SER A 37 -42.74 9.43 -5.40
C SER A 37 -42.42 10.65 -4.53
N SER A 38 -41.75 11.64 -5.11
CA SER A 38 -41.50 12.95 -4.51
C SER A 38 -41.93 14.06 -5.47
N LYS A 39 -41.94 15.31 -5.00
CA LYS A 39 -42.20 16.49 -5.86
C LYS A 39 -41.29 16.56 -7.09
N ASN A 40 -40.08 15.99 -6.99
CA ASN A 40 -39.07 16.10 -8.03
C ASN A 40 -38.93 14.82 -8.86
N ARG A 41 -39.55 13.69 -8.45
CA ARG A 41 -39.32 12.37 -9.07
C ARG A 41 -40.51 11.42 -8.92
N ALA A 42 -40.84 10.73 -10.01
CA ALA A 42 -41.84 9.68 -9.99
C ALA A 42 -41.30 8.39 -9.36
N ARG A 43 -42.17 7.63 -8.70
CA ARG A 43 -41.85 6.27 -8.23
C ARG A 43 -41.36 5.43 -9.41
N GLY A 44 -40.30 4.66 -9.21
CA GLY A 44 -39.69 3.83 -10.24
C GLY A 44 -38.56 4.50 -11.03
N THR A 45 -38.31 5.80 -10.83
CA THR A 45 -37.15 6.47 -11.43
C THR A 45 -35.85 5.80 -10.96
N LEU A 46 -34.97 5.40 -11.88
CA LEU A 46 -33.68 4.81 -11.55
C LEU A 46 -32.76 5.88 -10.96
N ILE A 47 -32.21 5.60 -9.77
CA ILE A 47 -31.34 6.51 -9.04
C ILE A 47 -30.07 5.77 -8.65
N THR A 48 -28.95 6.44 -8.89
CA THR A 48 -27.65 6.03 -8.37
C THR A 48 -27.58 6.31 -6.88
N THR A 49 -27.37 5.25 -6.09
CA THR A 49 -27.25 5.32 -4.64
C THR A 49 -25.91 4.74 -4.19
N PRO A 50 -25.29 5.28 -3.13
CA PRO A 50 -24.08 4.67 -2.56
C PRO A 50 -24.41 3.28 -2.02
N MET A 51 -23.51 2.31 -2.21
CA MET A 51 -23.64 0.98 -1.59
C MET A 51 -22.74 0.85 -0.36
N THR A 52 -23.18 0.03 0.59
CA THR A 52 -22.35 -0.39 1.72
C THR A 52 -21.28 -1.36 1.23
N VAL A 53 -20.02 -1.08 1.57
CA VAL A 53 -18.90 -1.94 1.19
C VAL A 53 -18.71 -3.03 2.23
N THR A 54 -19.01 -4.27 1.83
CA THR A 54 -18.75 -5.48 2.60
C THR A 54 -17.51 -6.18 2.07
N LYS A 55 -16.98 -7.16 2.82
CA LYS A 55 -15.86 -7.99 2.36
C LYS A 55 -16.14 -8.67 1.01
N THR A 56 -17.38 -9.10 0.79
CA THR A 56 -17.81 -9.69 -0.49
C THR A 56 -17.82 -8.68 -1.63
N VAL A 57 -18.36 -7.47 -1.39
CA VAL A 57 -18.37 -6.40 -2.41
C VAL A 57 -16.95 -5.96 -2.74
N TYR A 58 -16.10 -5.77 -1.73
CA TYR A 58 -14.71 -5.38 -1.92
C TYR A 58 -13.92 -6.43 -2.70
N ARG A 59 -14.04 -7.72 -2.33
CA ARG A 59 -13.44 -8.83 -3.10
C ARG A 59 -13.86 -8.79 -4.55
N LYS A 60 -15.17 -8.65 -4.82
CA LYS A 60 -15.71 -8.60 -6.19
C LYS A 60 -15.08 -7.46 -6.99
N TYR A 61 -14.93 -6.28 -6.40
CA TYR A 61 -14.29 -5.14 -7.08
C TYR A 61 -12.80 -5.40 -7.38
N ILE A 62 -12.07 -6.09 -6.50
CA ILE A 62 -10.68 -6.49 -6.80
C ILE A 62 -10.65 -7.43 -8.02
N LEU A 63 -11.51 -8.45 -8.02
CA LEU A 63 -11.55 -9.48 -9.06
C LEU A 63 -12.02 -8.96 -10.41
N ASP A 64 -13.08 -8.16 -10.41
CA ASP A 64 -13.76 -7.71 -11.63
C ASP A 64 -13.13 -6.44 -12.22
N HIS A 65 -12.41 -5.66 -11.42
CA HIS A 65 -11.89 -4.37 -11.83
C HIS A 65 -10.37 -4.24 -11.64
N VAL A 66 -9.88 -4.36 -10.41
CA VAL A 66 -8.47 -4.04 -10.09
C VAL A 66 -7.50 -4.96 -10.82
N ILE A 67 -7.65 -6.28 -10.68
CA ILE A 67 -6.75 -7.26 -11.29
C ILE A 67 -6.78 -7.18 -12.82
N PRO A 68 -7.95 -7.19 -13.49
CA PRO A 68 -8.02 -7.02 -14.94
C PRO A 68 -7.36 -5.72 -15.41
N ALA A 69 -7.62 -4.60 -14.73
CA ALA A 69 -7.04 -3.30 -15.09
C ALA A 69 -5.51 -3.29 -14.95
N ILE A 70 -4.97 -3.91 -13.89
CA ILE A 70 -3.51 -4.09 -13.75
C ILE A 70 -2.96 -4.91 -14.93
N LYS A 71 -3.54 -6.07 -15.23
CA LYS A 71 -3.08 -6.95 -16.31
C LYS A 71 -3.08 -6.26 -17.67
N GLN A 72 -4.07 -5.39 -17.91
CA GLN A 72 -4.19 -4.63 -19.16
C GLN A 72 -3.22 -3.45 -19.24
N ALA A 73 -3.08 -2.68 -18.16
CA ALA A 73 -2.39 -1.39 -18.18
C ALA A 73 -0.89 -1.50 -17.82
N TRP A 74 -0.46 -2.53 -17.10
CA TRP A 74 0.89 -2.59 -16.51
C TRP A 74 2.00 -2.55 -17.57
N PRO A 75 2.89 -1.52 -17.53
CA PRO A 75 3.98 -1.39 -18.49
C PRO A 75 5.28 -2.09 -18.05
N GLY A 76 5.30 -2.68 -16.84
CA GLY A 76 6.49 -3.33 -16.29
C GLY A 76 6.66 -4.80 -16.71
N PRO A 77 7.82 -5.41 -16.40
CA PRO A 77 8.06 -6.82 -16.68
C PRO A 77 7.05 -7.73 -15.99
N ARG A 78 6.43 -8.65 -16.73
CA ARG A 78 5.46 -9.62 -16.18
C ARG A 78 6.10 -10.68 -15.26
N GLY A 79 7.43 -10.81 -15.27
CA GLY A 79 8.15 -11.80 -14.46
C GLY A 79 8.30 -11.44 -12.98
N GLN A 80 8.13 -10.15 -12.63
CA GLN A 80 8.25 -9.63 -11.26
C GLN A 80 6.87 -9.56 -10.59
N PRO A 81 6.78 -9.81 -9.27
CA PRO A 81 5.52 -9.70 -8.56
C PRO A 81 5.03 -8.24 -8.52
N ILE A 82 3.71 -8.07 -8.64
CA ILE A 82 3.00 -6.82 -8.45
C ILE A 82 2.28 -6.93 -7.10
N TYR A 83 2.57 -6.00 -6.20
CA TYR A 83 1.94 -5.95 -4.89
C TYR A 83 0.80 -4.93 -4.90
N ILE A 84 -0.41 -5.38 -4.59
CA ILE A 84 -1.56 -4.53 -4.30
C ILE A 84 -1.55 -4.27 -2.79
N GLN A 85 -1.18 -3.05 -2.41
CA GLN A 85 -1.25 -2.62 -1.02
C GLN A 85 -2.67 -2.14 -0.66
N GLN A 86 -3.17 -2.57 0.48
CA GLN A 86 -4.42 -2.12 1.10
C GLN A 86 -4.20 -1.84 2.60
N ASP A 87 -5.11 -1.08 3.22
CA ASP A 87 -5.14 -0.91 4.67
C ASP A 87 -5.86 -2.09 5.37
N ASN A 88 -5.99 -2.02 6.70
CA ASN A 88 -6.64 -3.05 7.51
C ASN A 88 -8.13 -2.75 7.79
N ALA A 89 -8.83 -2.03 6.90
CA ALA A 89 -10.25 -1.77 7.06
C ALA A 89 -11.06 -3.09 7.08
N ARG A 90 -12.13 -3.13 7.90
CA ARG A 90 -12.97 -4.33 8.08
C ARG A 90 -13.45 -4.99 6.78
N PRO A 91 -13.81 -4.24 5.72
CA PRO A 91 -14.22 -4.84 4.45
C PRO A 91 -13.07 -5.39 3.60
N HIS A 92 -11.81 -5.16 3.95
CA HIS A 92 -10.69 -5.67 3.15
C HIS A 92 -10.52 -7.18 3.29
N VAL A 93 -10.05 -7.80 2.23
CA VAL A 93 -9.83 -9.25 2.16
C VAL A 93 -8.47 -9.60 2.75
N GLU A 94 -8.29 -10.82 3.22
CA GLU A 94 -6.99 -11.27 3.74
C GLU A 94 -5.95 -11.35 2.61
N VAL A 95 -4.67 -11.18 2.95
CA VAL A 95 -3.55 -11.30 1.98
C VAL A 95 -3.57 -12.63 1.22
N GLY A 96 -3.98 -13.71 1.89
CA GLY A 96 -4.08 -15.06 1.33
C GLY A 96 -5.46 -15.44 0.79
N ASP A 97 -6.34 -14.47 0.49
CA ASP A 97 -7.66 -14.78 -0.07
C ASP A 97 -7.53 -15.62 -1.37
N ALA A 98 -8.12 -16.81 -1.36
CA ALA A 98 -7.91 -17.80 -2.41
C ALA A 98 -8.39 -17.33 -3.78
N ALA A 99 -9.51 -16.60 -3.85
CA ALA A 99 -10.06 -16.11 -5.11
C ALA A 99 -9.16 -15.01 -5.70
N VAL A 100 -8.69 -14.09 -4.84
CA VAL A 100 -7.76 -13.03 -5.27
C VAL A 100 -6.43 -13.61 -5.71
N THR A 101 -5.90 -14.58 -4.97
CA THR A 101 -4.66 -15.27 -5.31
C THR A 101 -4.78 -15.99 -6.66
N ALA A 102 -5.87 -16.72 -6.89
CA ALA A 102 -6.10 -17.42 -8.17
C ALA A 102 -6.19 -16.43 -9.34
N ALA A 103 -6.93 -15.33 -9.18
CA ALA A 103 -7.06 -14.30 -10.22
C ALA A 103 -5.75 -13.56 -10.50
N GLY A 104 -4.94 -13.34 -9.46
CA GLY A 104 -3.63 -12.69 -9.57
C GLY A 104 -2.58 -13.56 -10.27
N CYS A 105 -2.70 -14.88 -10.15
CA CYS A 105 -1.83 -15.89 -10.75
C CYS A 105 -2.27 -16.33 -12.16
N SER A 106 -3.51 -16.08 -12.56
CA SER A 106 -3.97 -16.46 -13.91
C SER A 106 -3.22 -15.69 -15.01
N ASP A 107 -3.16 -16.27 -16.21
CA ASP A 107 -2.47 -15.71 -17.38
C ASP A 107 -0.97 -15.44 -17.16
N GLY A 108 -0.33 -16.20 -16.26
CA GLY A 108 1.07 -16.01 -15.88
C GLY A 108 1.33 -14.74 -15.06
N GLY A 109 0.27 -14.11 -14.54
CA GLY A 109 0.38 -12.99 -13.61
C GLY A 109 1.05 -13.39 -12.30
N LYS A 110 1.63 -12.41 -11.61
CA LYS A 110 2.15 -12.56 -10.25
C LYS A 110 1.66 -11.40 -9.40
N ILE A 111 0.35 -11.29 -9.25
CA ILE A 111 -0.29 -10.21 -8.48
C ILE A 111 -0.62 -10.73 -7.08
N GLN A 112 -0.17 -10.03 -6.05
CA GLN A 112 -0.33 -10.44 -4.65
C GLN A 112 -0.84 -9.27 -3.82
N LEU A 113 -1.71 -9.56 -2.84
CA LEU A 113 -2.12 -8.58 -1.86
C LEU A 113 -1.04 -8.41 -0.80
N VAL A 114 -0.90 -7.19 -0.28
CA VAL A 114 -0.13 -6.90 0.92
C VAL A 114 -0.93 -5.92 1.77
N VAL A 115 -0.73 -5.97 3.07
CA VAL A 115 -1.35 -5.03 4.02
C VAL A 115 -0.30 -4.08 4.54
N GLN A 116 -0.70 -2.82 4.72
CA GLN A 116 0.14 -1.84 5.40
C GLN A 116 0.04 -2.01 6.92
N PRO A 117 1.00 -1.46 7.69
CA PRO A 117 0.92 -1.43 9.14
C PRO A 117 -0.36 -0.74 9.65
N ALA A 118 -0.87 -1.18 10.80
CA ALA A 118 -2.06 -0.58 11.39
C ALA A 118 -1.79 0.89 11.79
N MET A 119 -2.80 1.75 11.60
CA MET A 119 -2.74 3.19 11.94
C MET A 119 -1.64 3.98 11.20
N SER A 120 -1.24 3.55 10.01
CA SER A 120 -0.21 4.22 9.18
C SER A 120 -0.76 4.76 7.86
N PRO A 121 -1.65 5.76 7.86
CA PRO A 121 -2.21 6.34 6.63
C PRO A 121 -1.12 7.05 5.79
N ASP A 122 -0.06 7.53 6.42
CA ASP A 122 1.13 8.11 5.80
C ASP A 122 1.91 7.14 4.91
N ILE A 123 1.77 5.83 5.15
CA ILE A 123 2.37 4.75 4.35
C ILE A 123 1.46 4.32 3.17
N ASN A 124 0.27 4.91 3.04
CA ASN A 124 -0.61 4.71 1.90
C ASN A 124 -0.49 5.86 0.90
N VAL A 125 -0.08 5.59 -0.34
CA VAL A 125 0.01 6.64 -1.37
C VAL A 125 -1.34 7.33 -1.62
N LEU A 126 -2.45 6.61 -1.42
CA LEU A 126 -3.79 7.13 -1.62
C LEU A 126 -4.10 8.23 -0.60
N ASP A 127 -3.91 7.93 0.68
CA ASP A 127 -4.19 8.84 1.80
C ASP A 127 -3.12 9.94 1.94
N LEU A 128 -1.84 9.61 1.67
CA LEU A 128 -0.71 10.53 1.80
C LEU A 128 -0.83 11.78 0.92
N GLY A 129 -1.54 11.68 -0.22
CA GLY A 129 -1.77 12.89 -1.03
C GLY A 129 -2.50 12.70 -2.35
N PHE A 130 -2.70 11.47 -2.83
CA PHE A 130 -3.45 11.26 -4.07
C PHE A 130 -4.91 11.70 -3.93
N PHE A 131 -5.60 11.28 -2.87
CA PHE A 131 -7.00 11.68 -2.65
C PHE A 131 -7.15 13.18 -2.44
N THR A 132 -6.23 13.83 -1.73
CA THR A 132 -6.20 15.29 -1.61
C THR A 132 -6.08 15.98 -2.96
N SER A 133 -5.25 15.42 -3.87
CA SER A 133 -5.06 15.96 -5.21
C SER A 133 -6.32 15.81 -6.07
N ILE A 134 -6.96 14.64 -6.05
CA ILE A 134 -8.23 14.40 -6.75
C ILE A 134 -9.33 15.31 -6.21
N GLN A 135 -9.41 15.44 -4.88
CA GLN A 135 -10.41 16.28 -4.23
C GLN A 135 -10.23 17.76 -4.60
N ALA A 136 -8.99 18.26 -4.66
CA ALA A 136 -8.70 19.63 -5.09
C ALA A 136 -9.15 19.92 -6.54
N LEU A 137 -9.04 18.94 -7.44
CA LEU A 137 -9.55 19.05 -8.80
C LEU A 137 -11.09 18.99 -8.83
N GLN A 138 -11.67 18.00 -8.16
CA GLN A 138 -13.12 17.79 -8.11
C GLN A 138 -13.87 19.01 -7.54
N HIS A 139 -13.32 19.70 -6.54
CA HIS A 139 -13.92 20.91 -5.94
C HIS A 139 -14.04 22.10 -6.89
N ARG A 140 -13.41 22.07 -8.07
CA ARG A 140 -13.58 23.08 -9.13
C ARG A 140 -14.93 22.94 -9.85
N THR A 141 -15.59 21.81 -9.69
CA THR A 141 -16.86 21.49 -10.35
C THR A 141 -18.00 21.45 -9.34
N ALA A 142 -19.04 22.25 -9.59
CA ALA A 142 -20.25 22.22 -8.76
C ALA A 142 -21.06 20.94 -9.01
N VAL A 143 -21.16 20.09 -7.99
CA VAL A 143 -21.84 18.79 -8.06
C VAL A 143 -23.16 18.82 -7.30
N THR A 144 -24.26 18.45 -7.97
CA THR A 144 -25.62 18.49 -7.40
C THR A 144 -26.30 17.12 -7.35
N SER A 145 -25.61 16.06 -7.76
CA SER A 145 -26.10 14.68 -7.74
C SER A 145 -24.93 13.70 -7.63
N ILE A 146 -25.22 12.44 -7.29
CA ILE A 146 -24.21 11.39 -7.23
C ILE A 146 -23.60 11.12 -8.60
N ASP A 147 -24.41 11.12 -9.67
CA ASP A 147 -23.91 10.91 -11.03
C ASP A 147 -22.94 12.03 -11.45
N LYS A 148 -23.27 13.29 -11.15
CA LYS A 148 -22.38 14.42 -11.40
C LYS A 148 -21.12 14.35 -10.55
N LEU A 149 -21.22 13.88 -9.30
CA LEU A 149 -20.05 13.66 -8.45
C LEU A 149 -19.15 12.57 -9.03
N VAL A 150 -19.71 11.45 -9.49
CA VAL A 150 -18.95 10.37 -10.13
C VAL A 150 -18.24 10.87 -11.39
N ALA A 151 -18.95 11.59 -12.25
CA ALA A 151 -18.38 12.19 -13.45
C ALA A 151 -17.24 13.17 -13.12
N ALA A 152 -17.44 14.09 -12.17
CA ALA A 152 -16.42 15.07 -11.77
C ALA A 152 -15.17 14.40 -11.17
N VAL A 153 -15.35 13.33 -10.39
CA VAL A 153 -14.22 12.55 -9.83
C VAL A 153 -13.47 11.77 -10.92
N GLN A 154 -14.18 11.23 -11.92
CA GLN A 154 -13.56 10.59 -13.07
C GLN A 154 -12.82 11.59 -13.97
N GLU A 155 -13.38 12.77 -14.20
CA GLU A 155 -12.72 13.88 -14.91
C GLU A 155 -11.45 14.32 -14.17
N ALA A 156 -11.52 14.49 -12.84
CA ALA A 156 -10.37 14.82 -12.01
C ALA A 156 -9.25 13.78 -12.13
N LEU A 157 -9.58 12.48 -12.23
CA LEU A 157 -8.60 11.42 -12.45
C LEU A 157 -7.89 11.59 -13.80
N VAL A 158 -8.64 11.89 -14.85
CA VAL A 158 -8.10 12.10 -16.20
C VAL A 158 -7.21 13.35 -16.22
N GLU A 159 -7.68 14.46 -15.64
CA GLU A 159 -6.97 15.75 -15.58
C GLU A 159 -5.67 15.69 -14.75
N LEU A 160 -5.61 14.83 -13.73
CA LEU A 160 -4.45 14.77 -12.83
C LEU A 160 -3.15 14.45 -13.61
N ASP A 161 -2.25 15.43 -13.66
CA ASP A 161 -0.91 15.29 -14.24
C ASP A 161 -0.12 14.21 -13.47
N TRP A 162 0.46 13.27 -14.21
CA TRP A 162 1.23 12.16 -13.65
C TRP A 162 2.36 12.62 -12.71
N ARG A 163 2.92 13.83 -12.92
CA ARG A 163 3.97 14.40 -12.06
C ARG A 163 3.48 14.64 -10.64
N VAL A 164 2.19 14.93 -10.45
CA VAL A 164 1.61 15.05 -9.11
C VAL A 164 1.68 13.70 -8.40
N LEU A 165 1.27 12.63 -9.08
CA LEU A 165 1.33 11.28 -8.54
C LEU A 165 2.78 10.80 -8.29
N ASP A 166 3.73 11.07 -9.20
CA ASP A 166 5.16 10.73 -8.98
C ASP A 166 5.71 11.45 -7.74
N LYS A 167 5.37 12.75 -7.54
CA LYS A 167 5.75 13.48 -6.32
C LYS A 167 5.19 12.83 -5.05
N THR A 168 3.95 12.33 -5.08
CA THR A 168 3.36 11.61 -3.93
C THR A 168 4.13 10.32 -3.65
N PHE A 169 4.51 9.54 -4.68
CA PHE A 169 5.34 8.34 -4.50
C PHE A 169 6.76 8.65 -4.00
N VAL A 170 7.38 9.74 -4.47
CA VAL A 170 8.67 10.22 -3.95
C VAL A 170 8.55 10.58 -2.47
N THR A 171 7.43 11.19 -2.08
CA THR A 171 7.14 11.51 -0.67
C THR A 171 6.95 10.24 0.16
N LEU A 172 6.18 9.27 -0.34
CA LEU A 172 5.96 7.99 0.32
C LEU A 172 7.26 7.25 0.61
N HIS A 173 8.20 7.24 -0.34
CA HIS A 173 9.50 6.61 -0.13
C HIS A 173 10.31 7.27 0.99
N LYS A 174 10.16 8.59 1.17
CA LYS A 174 10.79 9.32 2.27
C LYS A 174 10.08 9.11 3.60
N VAL A 175 8.75 9.11 3.61
CA VAL A 175 7.95 8.69 4.78
C VAL A 175 8.42 7.34 5.30
N LEU A 176 8.50 6.33 4.41
CA LEU A 176 8.97 4.99 4.76
C LEU A 176 10.39 5.01 5.34
N GLY A 177 11.32 5.73 4.70
CA GLY A 177 12.70 5.83 5.17
C GLY A 177 12.81 6.52 6.54
N GLU A 178 12.14 7.65 6.72
CA GLU A 178 12.20 8.42 7.96
C GLU A 178 11.51 7.69 9.11
N SER A 179 10.39 7.01 8.85
CA SER A 179 9.73 6.15 9.84
C SER A 179 10.64 5.02 10.30
N LEU A 180 11.36 4.36 9.37
CA LEU A 180 12.32 3.31 9.71
C LEU A 180 13.43 3.83 10.64
N LYS A 181 14.00 5.03 10.36
CA LYS A 181 15.06 5.64 11.18
C LYS A 181 14.65 5.86 12.64
N ILE A 182 13.36 6.06 12.90
CA ILE A 182 12.83 6.26 14.25
C ILE A 182 12.07 5.04 14.80
N GLY A 183 12.33 3.85 14.25
CA GLY A 183 11.76 2.60 14.78
C GLY A 183 10.28 2.38 14.47
N GLY A 184 9.76 2.98 13.39
CA GLY A 184 8.38 2.81 12.93
C GLY A 184 7.39 3.84 13.47
N ASP A 185 7.85 4.85 14.21
CA ASP A 185 7.02 5.98 14.66
C ASP A 185 6.64 6.89 13.47
N ASN A 186 5.64 7.74 13.65
CA ASN A 186 5.13 8.71 12.68
C ASN A 186 5.54 10.17 13.01
N SER A 187 6.32 10.38 14.08
CA SER A 187 6.79 11.69 14.56
C SER A 187 8.01 12.24 13.78
N TYR A 188 8.27 11.72 12.58
CA TYR A 188 9.41 12.12 11.77
C TYR A 188 9.21 13.49 11.11
N LYS A 189 10.32 14.18 10.81
CA LYS A 189 10.31 15.40 10.01
C LYS A 189 10.58 15.06 8.55
N LEU A 190 9.61 15.33 7.67
CA LEU A 190 9.82 15.11 6.24
C LEU A 190 10.82 16.13 5.68
N PRO A 191 11.97 15.69 5.14
CA PRO A 191 12.95 16.60 4.57
C PRO A 191 12.36 17.31 3.35
N HIS A 192 12.54 18.64 3.29
CA HIS A 192 12.12 19.41 2.13
C HIS A 192 12.89 18.94 0.89
N GLN A 193 12.16 18.56 -0.16
CA GLN A 193 12.77 18.14 -1.41
C GLN A 193 12.42 19.12 -2.51
N HIS A 194 13.42 19.46 -3.35
CA HIS A 194 13.21 20.26 -4.55
C HIS A 194 12.54 19.43 -5.66
N LYS A 195 11.40 18.79 -5.35
CA LYS A 195 10.66 17.87 -6.22
C LYS A 195 10.31 18.51 -7.57
N ASP A 196 10.01 19.81 -7.56
CA ASP A 196 9.74 20.58 -8.77
C ASP A 196 10.96 20.72 -9.69
N LYS A 197 12.17 20.85 -9.12
CA LYS A 197 13.40 20.85 -9.91
C LYS A 197 13.64 19.47 -10.53
N MET A 198 13.40 18.40 -9.77
CA MET A 198 13.59 17.02 -10.25
C MET A 198 12.63 16.67 -11.39
N ALA A 199 11.35 17.05 -11.27
CA ALA A 199 10.33 16.79 -12.30
C ALA A 199 10.60 17.48 -13.65
N LYS A 200 11.39 18.56 -13.68
CA LYS A 200 11.79 19.26 -14.92
C LYS A 200 12.80 18.47 -15.75
N VAL A 201 13.53 17.55 -15.14
CA VAL A 201 14.59 16.74 -15.79
C VAL A 201 14.03 15.41 -16.32
N GLY A 202 12.75 15.12 -16.07
CA GLY A 202 12.08 13.89 -16.48
C GLY A 202 11.53 13.10 -15.30
N PRO A 203 11.10 11.84 -15.51
CA PRO A 203 10.65 10.96 -14.45
C PRO A 203 11.78 10.79 -13.42
N THR A 204 11.45 10.91 -12.14
CA THR A 204 12.45 10.75 -11.09
C THR A 204 13.10 9.36 -11.21
N PRO A 205 14.45 9.24 -11.27
CA PRO A 205 15.12 7.96 -11.36
C PRO A 205 14.67 6.98 -10.26
N ARG A 206 15.07 5.71 -10.39
CA ARG A 206 14.92 4.75 -9.29
C ARG A 206 15.56 5.36 -8.05
N MET A 207 14.75 5.60 -7.01
CA MET A 207 15.26 6.23 -5.79
C MET A 207 16.21 5.27 -5.12
N VAL A 208 17.42 5.75 -4.86
CA VAL A 208 18.41 5.01 -4.07
C VAL A 208 18.01 5.13 -2.60
N CYS A 209 18.01 3.99 -1.91
CA CYS A 209 17.73 3.97 -0.48
C CYS A 209 18.86 4.67 0.26
N ASP A 210 18.51 5.48 1.26
CA ASP A 210 19.47 6.17 2.12
C ASP A 210 20.33 5.14 2.87
N ALA A 211 21.65 5.33 2.92
CA ALA A 211 22.58 4.41 3.58
C ALA A 211 22.24 4.19 5.06
N GLU A 212 21.70 5.19 5.74
CA GLU A 212 21.18 5.05 7.11
C GLU A 212 19.98 4.10 7.15
N VAL A 213 19.03 4.25 6.23
CA VAL A 213 17.86 3.36 6.14
C VAL A 213 18.28 1.93 5.83
N VAL A 214 19.27 1.75 4.96
CA VAL A 214 19.84 0.41 4.67
C VAL A 214 20.41 -0.22 5.93
N ARG A 215 21.21 0.53 6.71
CA ARG A 215 21.77 0.04 7.99
C ARG A 215 20.68 -0.34 8.98
N VAL A 216 19.62 0.48 9.10
CA VAL A 216 18.47 0.17 9.96
C VAL A 216 17.80 -1.14 9.52
N ILE A 217 17.56 -1.32 8.22
CA ILE A 217 16.96 -2.56 7.68
C ILE A 217 17.86 -3.78 7.99
N GLU A 218 19.17 -3.66 7.83
CA GLU A 218 20.12 -4.73 8.16
C GLU A 218 20.08 -5.10 9.64
N VAL A 219 20.06 -4.11 10.54
CA VAL A 219 19.93 -4.33 11.99
C VAL A 219 18.60 -5.00 12.32
N MET A 220 17.48 -4.54 11.73
CA MET A 220 16.17 -5.15 11.92
C MET A 220 16.13 -6.61 11.43
N ASN A 221 16.74 -6.90 10.27
CA ASN A 221 16.80 -8.27 9.75
C ASN A 221 17.62 -9.20 10.65
N ARG A 222 18.76 -8.72 11.18
CA ARG A 222 19.55 -9.48 12.17
C ARG A 222 18.75 -9.78 13.44
N ARG A 223 18.01 -8.79 13.94
CA ARG A 223 17.14 -8.97 15.11
C ARG A 223 16.02 -10.00 14.84
N LYS A 224 15.35 -9.90 13.69
CA LYS A 224 14.29 -10.84 13.29
C LYS A 224 14.82 -12.28 13.17
N GLU A 225 16.01 -12.45 12.62
CA GLU A 225 16.67 -13.75 12.53
C GLU A 225 17.03 -14.30 13.92
N PHE A 226 17.51 -13.44 14.82
CA PHE A 226 17.77 -13.81 16.21
C PHE A 226 16.49 -14.24 16.93
N GLU A 227 15.41 -13.45 16.85
CA GLU A 227 14.10 -13.77 17.43
C GLU A 227 13.58 -15.13 16.91
N ARG A 228 13.68 -15.37 15.60
CA ARG A 228 13.32 -16.67 15.00
C ARG A 228 14.10 -17.84 15.59
N ARG A 229 15.39 -17.66 15.86
CA ARG A 229 16.23 -18.71 16.48
C ARG A 229 15.82 -18.97 17.92
N VAL A 230 15.48 -17.92 18.66
CA VAL A 230 14.95 -18.05 20.03
C VAL A 230 13.63 -18.80 20.03
N ASP A 231 12.71 -18.47 19.12
CA ASP A 231 11.42 -19.17 18.99
C ASP A 231 11.63 -20.66 18.67
N ASN A 232 12.49 -20.97 17.69
CA ASN A 232 12.82 -22.35 17.35
C ASN A 232 13.42 -23.12 18.54
N LEU A 233 14.30 -22.50 19.33
CA LEU A 233 14.87 -23.12 20.53
C LEU A 233 13.79 -23.35 21.58
N SER A 234 12.91 -22.38 21.80
CA SER A 234 11.77 -22.50 22.72
C SER A 234 10.87 -23.68 22.34
N ASP A 235 10.53 -23.83 21.05
CA ASP A 235 9.73 -24.95 20.55
C ASP A 235 10.43 -26.31 20.75
N VAL A 236 11.74 -26.37 20.54
CA VAL A 236 12.54 -27.57 20.81
C VAL A 236 12.52 -27.92 22.30
N PHE A 237 12.71 -26.94 23.20
CA PHE A 237 12.65 -27.19 24.64
C PHE A 237 11.26 -27.63 25.10
N ALA A 238 10.19 -27.04 24.57
CA ALA A 238 8.82 -27.41 24.87
C ALA A 238 8.47 -28.83 24.39
N SER A 239 8.94 -29.22 23.20
CA SER A 239 8.70 -30.56 22.62
C SER A 239 9.54 -31.67 23.26
N SER A 240 10.69 -31.34 23.87
CA SER A 240 11.63 -32.34 24.40
C SER A 240 11.29 -32.85 25.81
N ALA A 241 10.20 -32.40 26.44
CA ALA A 241 9.79 -32.79 27.80
C ALA A 241 10.95 -32.81 28.81
N ILE A 242 11.86 -31.84 28.74
CA ILE A 242 13.01 -31.76 29.65
C ILE A 242 12.49 -31.35 31.03
N VAL A 243 12.26 -32.34 31.89
CA VAL A 243 12.03 -32.12 33.33
C VAL A 243 13.40 -31.95 33.98
N GLY A 244 13.88 -30.71 34.02
CA GLY A 244 15.09 -30.33 34.74
C GLY A 244 14.99 -28.87 35.19
N SER A 245 15.37 -28.58 36.44
CA SER A 245 15.45 -27.19 36.88
C SER A 245 16.59 -26.50 36.13
N ILE A 246 16.26 -25.46 35.38
CA ILE A 246 17.28 -24.57 34.81
C ILE A 246 17.85 -23.80 36.00
N ASN A 247 19.08 -24.12 36.39
CA ASN A 247 19.77 -23.34 37.42
C ASN A 247 20.12 -21.96 36.85
N MET A 248 19.27 -20.98 37.15
CA MET A 248 19.39 -19.60 36.70
C MET A 248 20.55 -18.84 37.34
N SER A 249 21.28 -19.45 38.30
CA SER A 249 22.40 -18.80 39.00
C SER A 249 23.56 -18.37 38.09
N ASN A 250 23.66 -18.94 36.88
CA ASN A 250 24.79 -18.71 35.98
C ASN A 250 24.42 -17.90 34.73
N VAL A 251 23.19 -17.40 34.62
CA VAL A 251 22.77 -16.62 33.44
C VAL A 251 23.49 -15.28 33.38
N ASP A 252 23.73 -14.62 34.51
CA ASP A 252 24.52 -13.39 34.54
C ASP A 252 25.97 -13.65 34.09
N GLN A 253 26.59 -14.77 34.49
CA GLN A 253 27.94 -15.14 34.03
C GLN A 253 27.99 -15.45 32.52
N LEU A 254 26.95 -16.10 31.98
CA LEU A 254 26.84 -16.35 30.54
C LEU A 254 26.62 -15.05 29.75
N CYS A 255 25.83 -14.11 30.28
CA CYS A 255 25.64 -12.79 29.69
C CYS A 255 26.95 -11.99 29.67
N THR A 256 27.76 -12.05 30.73
CA THR A 256 29.08 -11.40 30.78
C THR A 256 30.05 -12.03 29.78
N LEU A 257 30.11 -13.36 29.69
CA LEU A 257 30.96 -14.06 28.71
C LEU A 257 30.61 -13.73 27.25
N VAL A 258 29.32 -13.55 26.95
CA VAL A 258 28.86 -13.14 25.61
C VAL A 258 29.16 -11.66 25.32
N GLN A 259 29.18 -10.80 26.35
CA GLN A 259 29.65 -9.41 26.20
C GLN A 259 31.16 -9.35 25.94
N ASP A 260 31.95 -10.16 26.66
CA ASP A 260 33.40 -10.23 26.49
C ASP A 260 33.81 -10.77 25.10
N LEU A 261 33.09 -11.77 24.58
CA LEU A 261 33.30 -12.28 23.22
C LEU A 261 32.98 -11.25 22.13
N ASN A 262 32.02 -10.34 22.37
CA ASN A 262 31.70 -9.27 21.43
C ASN A 262 32.63 -8.05 21.54
N HIS A 263 33.51 -8.01 22.54
CA HIS A 263 34.51 -6.94 22.72
C HIS A 263 35.93 -7.38 22.33
N GLY A 264 36.16 -8.69 22.16
CA GLY A 264 37.45 -9.25 21.72
C GLY A 264 37.75 -9.18 20.21
N ASP A 265 36.79 -8.78 19.38
CA ASP A 265 36.95 -8.69 17.91
C ASP A 265 37.26 -7.24 17.42
N ASN A 266 37.63 -6.33 18.32
CA ASN A 266 38.04 -4.95 17.99
C ASN A 266 39.48 -4.63 18.49
N GLU A 267 40.43 -5.53 18.27
CA GLU A 267 41.87 -5.20 18.18
C GLU A 267 42.45 -5.61 16.82
#